data_AF-A0A6G0Z6R0-F1
#
_entry.id   AF-A0A6G0Z6R0-F1
#
_cell.length_a   1.000
_cell.length_b   1.000
_cell.length_c   1.000
_cell.angle_alpha   90.00
_cell.angle_beta   90.00
_cell.angle_gamma   90.00
#
_symmetry.space_group_name_H-M   'P 1'
#
loop_
_entity.id
_entity.type
_entity.pdbx_description
1 polymer ?
#
loop_
_entity_poly.entity_id
_entity_poly.type
_entity_poly.pdbx_seq_one_letter_code
_entity_poly.pdbx_strand_id
1 'polypeptide(L)'
;MLQFSEENLVKATYDFIIFYEKDISSDFTRQVLSIKEILTDSVSKIKTIKELAKCILENDLGSLYKDVLTACVIFTALPVTVASAERSFSKLKIIKKYLRNSMA
;
A
#
# COMPACT_ATOMS: atom_id res chain seq x y z
N MET A 1 19.88 12.33 1.69
CA MET A 1 19.36 11.29 0.77
C MET A 1 19.40 9.99 1.56
N LEU A 2 18.25 9.46 2.00
CA LEU A 2 18.19 8.27 2.85
C LEU A 2 18.89 7.11 2.12
N GLN A 3 20.15 6.83 2.47
CA GLN A 3 20.80 5.57 2.13
C GLN A 3 20.11 4.49 2.97
N PHE A 4 18.99 3.99 2.48
CA PHE A 4 18.44 2.75 2.98
C PHE A 4 19.45 1.65 2.61
N SER A 5 20.15 1.08 3.60
CA SER A 5 20.97 -0.11 3.35
C SER A 5 20.08 -1.18 2.74
N GLU A 6 20.58 -1.87 1.71
CA GLU A 6 19.85 -2.93 1.02
C GLU A 6 19.40 -4.03 1.99
N GLU A 7 20.19 -4.24 3.05
CA GLU A 7 19.89 -5.14 4.16
C GLU A 7 18.62 -4.74 4.92
N ASN A 8 18.40 -3.44 5.13
CA ASN A 8 17.19 -2.94 5.80
C ASN A 8 15.96 -3.07 4.91
N LEU A 9 16.13 -2.93 3.59
CA LEU A 9 15.04 -3.15 2.62
C LEU A 9 14.64 -4.63 2.58
N VAL A 10 15.63 -5.52 2.55
CA VAL A 10 15.40 -6.97 2.63
C VAL A 10 14.70 -7.32 3.94
N LYS A 11 15.14 -6.78 5.07
CA LYS A 11 14.47 -7.00 6.35
C LYS A 11 13.01 -6.52 6.34
N ALA A 12 12.77 -5.30 5.84
CA ALA A 12 11.42 -4.74 5.78
C ALA A 12 10.49 -5.53 4.85
N THR A 13 11.00 -6.03 3.73
CA THR A 13 10.22 -6.89 2.83
C THR A 13 9.86 -8.22 3.48
N TYR A 14 10.78 -8.84 4.23
CA TYR A 14 10.45 -10.03 5.03
C TYR A 14 9.40 -9.75 6.12
N ASP A 15 9.56 -8.67 6.88
CA ASP A 15 8.60 -8.27 7.91
C ASP A 15 7.19 -8.06 7.28
N PHE A 16 7.13 -7.50 6.06
CA PHE A 16 5.89 -7.30 5.31
C PHE A 16 5.28 -8.60 4.79
N ILE A 17 6.10 -9.53 4.27
CA ILE A 17 5.64 -10.86 3.84
C ILE A 17 5.05 -11.62 5.03
N ILE A 18 5.67 -11.54 6.21
CA ILE A 18 5.14 -12.19 7.42
C ILE A 18 3.79 -11.57 7.82
N PHE A 19 3.66 -10.26 7.73
CA PHE A 19 2.41 -9.57 8.09
C PHE A 19 1.27 -9.87 7.10
N TYR A 20 1.58 -10.03 5.81
CA TYR A 20 0.64 -10.30 4.72
C TYR A 20 0.83 -11.68 4.08
N GLU A 21 1.16 -12.70 4.88
CA GLU A 21 1.47 -14.08 4.45
C GLU A 21 0.44 -14.67 3.47
N LYS A 22 -0.83 -14.29 3.64
CA LYS A 22 -1.95 -14.77 2.83
C LYS A 22 -2.07 -14.10 1.46
N ASP A 23 -1.56 -12.87 1.34
CA ASP A 23 -1.76 -12.01 0.18
C ASP A 23 -0.48 -11.83 -0.64
N ILE A 24 0.69 -12.10 -0.04
CA ILE A 24 2.00 -11.79 -0.61
C ILE A 24 2.92 -13.00 -0.57
N SER A 25 3.46 -13.34 -1.74
CA SER A 25 4.40 -14.43 -1.90
C SER A 25 5.81 -14.07 -1.43
N SER A 26 6.63 -15.08 -1.14
CA SER A 26 8.05 -14.92 -0.83
C SER A 26 8.87 -14.27 -1.97
N ASP A 27 8.32 -14.24 -3.19
CA ASP A 27 8.95 -13.60 -4.36
C ASP A 27 8.88 -12.05 -4.29
N PHE A 28 8.09 -11.49 -3.37
CA PHE A 28 7.95 -10.05 -3.18
C PHE A 28 9.29 -9.34 -2.97
N THR A 29 10.21 -9.91 -2.17
CA THR A 29 11.53 -9.32 -1.92
C THR A 29 12.32 -9.15 -3.23
N ARG A 30 12.27 -10.15 -4.11
CA ARG A 30 12.96 -10.12 -5.40
C ARG A 30 12.32 -9.12 -6.35
N GLN A 31 11.00 -9.08 -6.40
CA GLN A 31 10.25 -8.09 -7.18
C GLN A 31 10.56 -6.65 -6.74
N VAL A 32 10.65 -6.40 -5.43
CA VAL A 32 10.97 -5.08 -4.86
C VAL A 32 12.41 -4.66 -5.17
N LEU A 33 13.38 -5.59 -5.13
CA LEU A 33 14.76 -5.31 -5.51
C LEU A 33 14.89 -4.98 -6.99
N SER A 34 14.30 -5.80 -7.87
CA SER A 34 14.33 -5.57 -9.32
C SER A 34 13.61 -4.27 -9.70
N ILE A 35 12.45 -3.98 -9.09
CA ILE A 35 11.76 -2.73 -9.38
C ILE A 35 12.55 -1.54 -8.83
N LYS A 36 13.24 -1.64 -7.70
CA LYS A 36 14.11 -0.58 -7.16
C LYS A 36 15.22 -0.22 -8.16
N GLU A 37 15.84 -1.19 -8.81
CA GLU A 37 16.85 -0.93 -9.84
C GLU A 37 16.24 -0.21 -11.05
N ILE A 38 15.11 -0.71 -11.58
CA ILE A 38 14.38 -0.08 -12.69
C ILE A 38 13.90 1.34 -12.31
N LEU A 39 13.44 1.50 -11.07
CA LEU A 39 12.95 2.76 -10.56
C LEU A 39 14.09 3.75 -10.39
N THR A 40 15.30 3.31 -10.01
CA THR A 40 16.47 4.19 -9.83
C THR A 40 16.78 4.96 -11.12
N ASP A 41 16.69 4.30 -12.29
CA ASP A 41 16.77 4.95 -13.60
C ASP A 41 15.54 5.83 -13.91
N SER A 42 14.36 5.44 -13.42
CA SER A 42 13.07 6.12 -13.65
C SER A 42 12.69 7.15 -12.58
N VAL A 43 13.57 7.41 -11.59
CA VAL A 43 13.29 8.17 -10.35
C VAL A 43 12.81 9.59 -10.65
N SER A 44 13.19 10.16 -11.79
CA SER A 44 12.76 11.49 -12.20
C SER A 44 11.27 11.58 -12.57
N LYS A 45 10.63 10.45 -12.92
CA LYS A 45 9.26 10.42 -13.46
C LYS A 45 8.20 9.98 -12.46
N ILE A 46 8.53 9.16 -11.47
CA ILE A 46 7.53 8.50 -10.62
C ILE A 46 7.53 9.15 -9.24
N LYS A 47 6.46 9.90 -8.92
CA LYS A 47 6.32 10.60 -7.62
C LYS A 47 5.31 9.94 -6.69
N THR A 48 4.43 9.07 -7.22
CA THR A 48 3.31 8.51 -6.47
C THR A 48 3.22 6.99 -6.65
N ILE A 49 2.80 6.27 -5.61
CA ILE A 49 2.49 4.82 -5.64
C ILE A 49 1.49 4.46 -6.75
N LYS A 50 0.56 5.35 -7.06
CA LYS A 50 -0.39 5.18 -8.16
C LYS A 50 0.31 5.21 -9.53
N GLU A 51 1.31 6.07 -9.70
CA GLU A 51 2.10 6.13 -10.93
C GLU A 51 3.02 4.93 -11.07
N LEU A 52 3.57 4.43 -9.95
CA LEU A 52 4.30 3.16 -9.93
C LEU A 52 3.42 2.01 -10.44
N ALA A 53 2.21 1.86 -9.88
CA ALA A 53 1.28 0.82 -10.31
C ALA A 53 0.88 0.97 -11.79
N LYS A 54 0.67 2.21 -12.26
CA LYS A 54 0.35 2.48 -13.67
C LYS A 54 1.51 2.12 -14.59
N CYS A 55 2.75 2.44 -14.20
CA CYS A 55 3.96 2.10 -14.96
C CYS A 55 4.12 0.58 -15.11
N ILE A 56 3.90 -0.18 -14.03
CA ILE A 56 3.95 -1.65 -14.08
C ILE A 56 2.90 -2.20 -15.06
N LEU A 57 1.70 -1.60 -15.08
CA LEU A 57 0.61 -2.02 -15.94
C LEU A 57 0.85 -1.66 -17.41
N GLU A 58 1.39 -0.48 -17.68
CA GLU A 58 1.69 0.00 -19.04
C GLU A 58 2.83 -0.79 -19.71
N ASN A 59 3.76 -1.33 -18.93
CA ASN A 59 4.85 -2.17 -19.45
C ASN A 59 4.47 -3.67 -19.56
N ASP A 60 3.20 -4.03 -19.32
CA ASP A 60 2.70 -5.43 -19.26
C ASP A 60 3.46 -6.32 -18.24
N LEU A 61 4.12 -5.68 -17.27
CA LEU A 61 4.86 -6.37 -16.20
C LEU A 61 3.93 -6.78 -15.05
N GLY A 62 2.61 -6.62 -15.20
CA GLY A 62 1.63 -6.92 -14.18
C GLY A 62 1.63 -8.39 -13.74
N SER A 63 2.09 -9.32 -14.59
CA SER A 63 2.25 -10.73 -14.24
C SER A 63 3.51 -11.02 -13.41
N LEU A 64 4.57 -10.24 -13.61
CA LEU A 64 5.88 -10.37 -12.96
C LEU A 64 5.92 -9.66 -11.60
N TYR A 65 5.16 -8.58 -11.43
CA TYR A 65 5.16 -7.74 -10.22
C TYR A 65 3.82 -7.77 -9.48
N LYS A 66 3.14 -8.93 -9.47
CA LYS A 66 1.81 -9.08 -8.84
C LYS A 66 1.84 -8.74 -7.35
N ASP A 67 2.87 -9.17 -6.63
CA ASP A 67 2.98 -8.90 -5.19
C ASP A 67 3.22 -7.41 -4.91
N VAL A 68 3.98 -6.72 -5.77
CA VAL A 68 4.17 -5.27 -5.69
C VAL A 68 2.87 -4.52 -5.96
N LEU A 69 2.07 -4.97 -6.93
CA LEU A 69 0.74 -4.41 -7.19
C LEU A 69 -0.20 -4.61 -5.99
N THR A 70 -0.21 -5.81 -5.40
CA THR A 70 -0.97 -6.08 -4.17
C THR A 70 -0.54 -5.17 -3.03
N ALA A 71 0.76 -4.98 -2.82
CA ALA A 71 1.29 -4.03 -1.83
C ALA A 71 0.85 -2.59 -2.10
N CYS A 72 0.82 -2.16 -3.37
CA CYS A 72 0.31 -0.83 -3.75
C CYS A 72 -1.18 -0.66 -3.43
N VAL A 73 -1.98 -1.71 -3.63
CA VAL A 73 -3.41 -1.72 -3.29
C VAL A 73 -3.60 -1.66 -1.77
N ILE A 74 -2.87 -2.48 -1.01
CA ILE A 74 -2.89 -2.46 0.46
C ILE A 74 -2.55 -1.04 0.96
N PHE A 75 -1.48 -0.44 0.44
CA PHE A 75 -1.05 0.90 0.83
C PHE A 75 -2.10 1.97 0.53
N THR A 76 -2.80 1.88 -0.61
CA THR A 76 -3.87 2.84 -0.94
C THR A 76 -5.16 2.57 -0.19
N ALA A 77 -5.42 1.32 0.22
CA ALA A 77 -6.55 0.94 1.04
C ALA A 77 -6.40 1.36 2.51
N LEU A 78 -5.18 1.41 3.06
CA LEU A 78 -4.92 1.84 4.44
C LEU A 78 -5.52 3.23 4.77
N PRO A 79 -5.19 4.32 4.06
CA PRO A 79 -5.80 5.62 4.35
C PRO A 79 -7.29 5.67 3.99
N VAL A 80 -7.72 4.95 2.95
CA VAL A 80 -9.14 4.90 2.53
C VAL A 80 -10.02 4.22 3.57
N THR A 81 -9.56 3.11 4.15
CA THR A 81 -10.30 2.36 5.17
C THR A 81 -10.39 3.14 6.47
N VAL A 82 -9.29 3.74 6.91
CA VAL A 82 -9.28 4.59 8.13
C VAL A 82 -10.22 5.79 7.97
N ALA A 83 -10.17 6.50 6.84
CA ALA A 83 -11.05 7.64 6.58
C ALA A 83 -12.54 7.23 6.46
N SER A 84 -12.82 6.10 5.82
CA SER A 84 -14.19 5.58 5.68
C SER A 84 -14.77 5.14 7.04
N ALA A 85 -13.97 4.46 7.85
CA ALA A 85 -14.34 4.06 9.20
C ALA A 85 -14.62 5.30 10.08
N GLU A 86 -13.72 6.29 10.09
CA GLU A 86 -13.90 7.53 10.86
C GLU A 86 -15.18 8.28 10.45
N ARG A 87 -15.42 8.41 9.13
CA ARG A 87 -16.66 9.01 8.60
C ARG A 87 -17.90 8.25 9.06
N SER A 88 -17.85 6.92 9.04
CA SER A 88 -18.97 6.05 9.46
C SER A 88 -19.25 6.17 10.96
N PHE A 89 -18.22 6.19 11.80
CA PHE A 89 -18.37 6.42 13.25
C PHE A 89 -18.88 7.83 13.57
N SER A 90 -18.47 8.84 12.80
CA SER A 90 -19.00 10.20 12.93
C SER A 90 -20.51 10.25 12.67
N LYS A 91 -21.00 9.54 11.64
CA LYS A 91 -22.44 9.41 11.37
C LYS A 91 -23.18 8.68 12.50
N LEU A 92 -22.62 7.58 13.00
CA LEU A 92 -23.21 6.84 14.13
C LEU A 92 -23.32 7.71 15.38
N LYS A 93 -22.30 8.55 15.65
CA LYS A 93 -22.31 9.51 16.76
C LYS A 93 -23.45 10.53 16.62
N ILE A 94 -23.72 11.03 15.42
CA ILE A 94 -24.85 11.94 15.15
C ILE A 94 -26.19 11.24 15.43
N ILE A 95 -26.38 10.03 14.90
CA ILE A 95 -27.62 9.25 15.09
C ILE A 95 -27.86 8.96 16.58
N LYS A 96 -26.82 8.51 17.30
CA LYS A 96 -26.90 8.23 18.73
C LYS A 96 -27.22 9.49 19.55
N LYS A 97 -26.68 10.65 19.16
CA LYS A 97 -27.00 11.93 19.80
C LYS A 97 -28.45 12.34 19.55
N TYR A 98 -28.95 12.18 18.33
CA TYR A 98 -30.33 12.47 17.98
C TYR A 98 -31.31 11.62 18.78
N LEU A 99 -31.13 10.29 18.80
CA LEU A 99 -32.01 9.37 19.54
C LEU A 99 -32.05 9.69 21.04
N ARG A 100 -30.89 9.96 21.65
CA ARG A 100 -30.82 10.33 23.08
C ARG A 100 -31.54 11.66 23.39
N ASN A 101 -31.47 12.62 22.48
CA ASN A 101 -32.14 13.91 22.65
C ASN A 101 -33.64 13.85 22.34
N SER A 102 -34.09 12.89 21.52
CA SER A 102 -35.50 12.71 21.15
C SER A 102 -36.28 11.83 22.11
N MET A 103 -35.60 11.01 22.93
CA MET A 103 -36.22 10.23 24.01
C MET A 103 -36.20 10.97 25.35
N ALA A 104 -35.69 12.20 25.38
CA ALA A 104 -35.75 13.10 26.53
C ALA A 104 -36.99 13.99 26.45
#